data_AF-A0A517VKV8-F1
#
_entry.id   AF-A0A517VKV8-F1
#
_cell.length_a   1.000
_cell.length_b   1.000
_cell.length_c   1.000
_cell.angle_alpha   90.00
_cell.angle_beta   90.00
_cell.angle_gamma   90.00
#
_symmetry.space_group_name_H-M   'P 1'
#
loop_
_entity.id
_entity.type
_entity.pdbx_description
1 polymer ?
#
loop_
_entity_poly.entity_id
_entity_poly.type
_entity_poly.pdbx_seq_one_letter_code
_entity_poly.pdbx_strand_id
1 'polypeptide(L)'
;MTQFNQSEERSILLNAMADNELTEEQERRLIELLQVDEEFRVEYVRFCQLLTQLRWQYDVEPDDLPTSEKQVSPVRPIRSKRGWWQVSLAVIMLLMVVVGWLDWNGSVEDAPIKIVGVSGRVGIVRNKQPPFWISPEEVIRNSQSLQPGDSVQTGRGSSATLQLSDQTRIRMQPKTEVVVYPQSTGGISVPSGSINANVTTQSPGNPLTFFLPNAEVQVLGTELELLSIPGQSEVAVLEGKVQVTRKSDGSKRFVSTGQFLPVFESRPLSVVDWPRPADEWSVDFENGLPVGWEGQQVRHALPNNSQGAVRSISVRQDMQTVQKIQSPQVPSGLFFWHDDSLLHLRFKIQPPGWFHIYLHARTYQNPQPVLTYCYVDLRLWQTQPGEWRTVSIPLSEFHLQTYTQDNPALGCIPLQITFSGESETDGFMIDRIWVTRANRSSPQIHNDVPSTNGMR
;
A
#
# COMPACT_ATOMS: atom_id res chain seq x y z
N MET A 1 -4.38 -52.15 3.25
CA MET A 1 -3.79 -51.01 2.52
C MET A 1 -4.95 -50.21 1.95
N THR A 2 -5.43 -49.27 2.74
CA THR A 2 -6.60 -48.44 2.42
C THR A 2 -6.14 -47.38 1.43
N GLN A 3 -6.73 -47.34 0.23
CA GLN A 3 -6.53 -46.24 -0.72
C GLN A 3 -7.04 -44.97 -0.04
N PHE A 4 -6.14 -44.11 0.42
CA PHE A 4 -6.49 -42.78 0.87
C PHE A 4 -7.10 -42.00 -0.29
N ASN A 5 -8.12 -41.19 0.01
CA ASN A 5 -8.64 -40.24 -0.95
C ASN A 5 -7.51 -39.24 -1.30
N GLN A 6 -7.37 -38.84 -2.56
CA GLN A 6 -6.26 -37.98 -3.02
C GLN A 6 -6.16 -36.68 -2.20
N SER A 7 -7.30 -36.13 -1.73
CA SER A 7 -7.34 -34.95 -0.85
C SER A 7 -6.84 -35.22 0.59
N GLU A 8 -7.06 -36.42 1.12
CA GLU A 8 -6.52 -36.83 2.43
C GLU A 8 -5.01 -37.05 2.34
N GLU A 9 -4.52 -37.70 1.28
CA GLU A 9 -3.08 -37.89 1.05
C GLU A 9 -2.36 -36.53 1.01
N ARG A 10 -2.88 -35.57 0.23
CA ARG A 10 -2.37 -34.20 0.15
C ARG A 10 -2.32 -33.52 1.52
N SER A 11 -3.41 -33.60 2.29
CA SER A 11 -3.49 -32.98 3.63
C SER A 11 -2.52 -33.61 4.63
N ILE A 12 -2.34 -34.93 4.60
CA ILE A 12 -1.39 -35.66 5.46
C ILE A 12 0.04 -35.21 5.17
N LEU A 13 0.42 -35.13 3.89
CA LEU A 13 1.76 -34.71 3.48
C LEU A 13 2.04 -33.25 3.89
N LEU A 14 1.08 -32.34 3.72
CA LEU A 14 1.22 -30.94 4.12
C LEU A 14 1.35 -30.77 5.64
N ASN A 15 0.53 -31.45 6.43
CA ASN A 15 0.62 -31.37 7.89
C ASN A 15 1.93 -32.00 8.41
N ALA A 16 2.31 -33.17 7.89
CA ALA A 16 3.59 -33.79 8.25
C ALA A 16 4.80 -32.91 7.90
N MET A 17 4.71 -32.14 6.80
CA MET A 17 5.72 -31.13 6.47
C MET A 17 5.75 -30.01 7.51
N ALA A 18 4.58 -29.47 7.89
CA ALA A 18 4.48 -28.38 8.88
C ALA A 18 5.10 -28.76 10.22
N ASP A 19 4.87 -30.00 10.64
CA ASP A 19 5.35 -30.54 11.92
C ASP A 19 6.81 -31.05 11.84
N ASN A 20 7.43 -30.99 10.65
CA ASN A 20 8.77 -31.49 10.37
C ASN A 20 8.92 -33.00 10.67
N GLU A 21 7.88 -33.77 10.35
CA GLU A 21 7.76 -35.22 10.57
C GLU A 21 7.67 -36.04 9.27
N LEU A 22 8.08 -35.47 8.12
CA LEU A 22 8.10 -36.19 6.85
C LEU A 22 9.11 -37.35 6.87
N THR A 23 8.64 -38.53 6.49
CA THR A 23 9.53 -39.66 6.14
C THR A 23 10.11 -39.50 4.73
N GLU A 24 11.25 -40.13 4.43
CA GLU A 24 11.89 -40.05 3.10
C GLU A 24 10.95 -40.46 1.95
N GLU A 25 10.04 -41.41 2.18
CA GLU A 25 9.05 -41.85 1.19
C GLU A 25 7.93 -40.80 1.01
N GLN A 26 7.48 -40.18 2.10
CA GLN A 26 6.50 -39.08 2.04
C GLN A 26 7.08 -37.83 1.40
N GLU A 27 8.35 -37.52 1.66
CA GLU A 27 9.08 -36.42 1.03
C GLU A 27 9.18 -36.64 -0.49
N ARG A 28 9.61 -37.83 -0.94
CA ARG A 28 9.64 -38.17 -2.36
C ARG A 28 8.26 -38.08 -3.01
N ARG A 29 7.21 -38.53 -2.31
CA ARG A 29 5.83 -38.47 -2.80
C ARG A 29 5.31 -37.04 -2.88
N LEU A 30 5.62 -36.20 -1.89
CA LEU A 30 5.31 -34.77 -1.88
C LEU A 30 5.96 -34.08 -3.08
N ILE A 31 7.25 -34.34 -3.35
CA ILE A 31 7.99 -33.79 -4.49
C ILE A 31 7.35 -34.22 -5.82
N GLU A 32 7.04 -35.50 -5.98
CA GLU A 32 6.39 -36.02 -7.19
C GLU A 32 5.07 -35.28 -7.48
N LEU A 33 4.23 -35.12 -6.46
CA LEU A 33 2.97 -34.39 -6.58
C LEU A 33 3.21 -32.91 -6.93
N LEU A 34 4.20 -32.25 -6.32
CA LEU A 34 4.52 -30.85 -6.65
C LEU A 34 5.06 -30.67 -8.08
N GLN A 35 5.71 -31.69 -8.64
CA GLN A 35 6.19 -31.64 -10.03
C GLN A 35 5.06 -31.88 -11.03
N VAL A 36 4.20 -32.87 -10.78
CA VAL A 36 3.21 -33.36 -11.75
C VAL A 36 1.87 -32.62 -11.65
N ASP A 37 1.44 -32.24 -10.45
CA ASP A 37 0.10 -31.76 -10.18
C ASP A 37 0.06 -30.23 -9.95
N GLU A 38 -0.50 -29.51 -10.90
CA GLU A 38 -0.62 -28.04 -10.85
C GLU A 38 -1.57 -27.57 -9.74
N GLU A 39 -2.66 -28.28 -9.50
CA GLU A 39 -3.64 -27.92 -8.48
C GLU A 39 -3.04 -28.10 -7.09
N PHE A 40 -2.31 -29.21 -6.88
CA PHE A 40 -1.63 -29.45 -5.62
C PHE A 40 -0.51 -28.44 -5.34
N ARG A 41 0.21 -27.95 -6.36
CA ARG A 41 1.15 -26.82 -6.17
C ARG A 41 0.45 -25.60 -5.58
N VAL A 42 -0.73 -25.25 -6.07
CA VAL A 42 -1.50 -24.10 -5.56
C VAL A 42 -1.92 -24.33 -4.11
N GLU A 43 -2.33 -25.55 -3.77
CA GLU A 43 -2.72 -25.95 -2.41
C GLU A 43 -1.53 -25.90 -1.44
N TYR A 44 -0.40 -26.49 -1.82
CA TYR A 44 0.85 -26.49 -1.06
C TYR A 44 1.32 -25.08 -0.72
N VAL A 45 1.32 -24.16 -1.70
CA VAL A 45 1.80 -22.82 -1.38
C VAL A 45 0.78 -22.03 -0.56
N ARG A 46 -0.53 -22.20 -0.76
CA ARG A 46 -1.54 -21.63 0.17
C ARG A 46 -1.28 -22.08 1.61
N PHE A 47 -0.93 -23.35 1.78
CA PHE A 47 -0.58 -23.91 3.08
C PHE A 47 0.71 -23.27 3.64
N CYS A 48 1.77 -23.12 2.84
CA CYS A 48 3.00 -22.43 3.24
C CYS A 48 2.77 -20.93 3.58
N GLN A 49 1.88 -20.25 2.85
CA GLN A 49 1.47 -18.88 3.13
C GLN A 49 0.80 -18.78 4.50
N LEU A 50 -0.13 -19.70 4.79
CA LEU A 50 -0.81 -19.76 6.08
C LEU A 50 0.18 -20.03 7.23
N LEU A 51 1.09 -20.99 7.07
CA LEU A 51 2.13 -21.26 8.06
C LEU A 51 3.04 -20.05 8.29
N THR A 52 3.43 -19.35 7.22
CA THR A 52 4.22 -18.13 7.33
C THR A 52 3.44 -17.07 8.11
N GLN A 53 2.19 -16.79 7.73
CA GLN A 53 1.34 -15.81 8.43
C GLN A 53 1.16 -16.14 9.92
N LEU A 54 0.97 -17.42 10.25
CA LEU A 54 0.84 -17.88 11.63
C LEU A 54 2.17 -17.74 12.40
N ARG A 55 3.31 -18.10 11.81
CA ARG A 55 4.62 -18.04 12.47
C ARG A 55 5.01 -16.61 12.87
N TRP A 56 4.76 -15.63 12.02
CA TRP A 56 4.99 -14.21 12.34
C TRP A 56 4.05 -13.68 13.43
N GLN A 57 2.88 -14.29 13.61
CA GLN A 57 1.96 -13.93 14.70
C GLN A 57 2.48 -14.38 16.08
N TYR A 58 3.33 -15.41 16.14
CA TYR A 58 3.88 -15.97 17.38
C TYR A 58 5.24 -15.37 17.78
N ASP A 59 6.01 -14.82 16.84
CA ASP A 59 7.36 -14.26 17.10
C ASP A 59 7.36 -12.85 17.73
N VAL A 60 6.19 -12.38 18.18
CA VAL A 60 6.03 -11.10 18.90
C VAL A 60 5.54 -11.41 20.32
N GLU A 61 6.47 -11.69 21.24
CA GLU A 61 6.18 -11.64 22.67
C GLU A 61 5.83 -10.19 23.07
N PRO A 62 4.66 -9.93 23.68
CA PRO A 62 4.36 -8.65 24.28
C PRO A 62 4.61 -8.70 25.79
N ASP A 63 5.74 -8.14 26.22
CA ASP A 63 5.85 -7.58 27.56
C ASP A 63 5.00 -6.30 27.63
N ASP A 64 4.28 -6.17 28.74
CA ASP A 64 3.49 -5.01 29.20
C ASP A 64 2.16 -4.67 28.48
N LEU A 65 1.08 -5.34 28.92
CA LEU A 65 -0.29 -4.81 28.82
C LEU A 65 -0.76 -4.26 30.17
N PRO A 66 -1.05 -2.95 30.29
CA PRO A 66 -2.00 -2.46 31.28
C PRO A 66 -3.40 -2.32 30.66
N THR A 67 -4.30 -3.12 31.23
CA THR A 67 -5.76 -3.08 31.10
C THR A 67 -6.30 -1.71 31.52
N SER A 68 -7.18 -1.10 30.71
CA SER A 68 -8.03 -0.02 31.22
C SER A 68 -9.40 -0.02 30.54
N GLU A 69 -10.36 -0.61 31.25
CA GLU A 69 -11.79 -0.38 31.06
C GLU A 69 -12.09 1.10 31.33
N LYS A 70 -12.80 1.77 30.41
CA LYS A 70 -13.52 3.01 30.73
C LYS A 70 -14.99 2.91 30.39
N GLN A 71 -15.76 3.06 31.46
CA GLN A 71 -17.21 3.14 31.56
C GLN A 71 -17.78 4.27 30.70
N VAL A 72 -18.88 3.97 30.00
CA VAL A 72 -19.73 4.94 29.31
C VAL A 72 -20.88 5.33 30.22
N SER A 73 -21.13 6.63 30.39
CA SER A 73 -22.37 7.16 30.99
C SER A 73 -23.26 7.83 29.92
N PRO A 74 -24.60 7.79 30.09
CA PRO A 74 -25.57 8.04 29.01
C PRO A 74 -25.98 9.51 28.85
N VAL A 75 -26.22 9.92 27.61
CA VAL A 75 -26.75 11.25 27.23
C VAL A 75 -28.28 11.24 27.25
N ARG A 76 -28.89 12.25 27.89
CA ARG A 76 -30.35 12.50 27.88
C ARG A 76 -30.77 13.37 26.66
N PRO A 77 -32.00 13.17 26.13
CA PRO A 77 -32.49 13.87 24.94
C PRO A 77 -33.19 15.20 25.29
N ILE A 78 -33.07 16.20 24.41
CA ILE A 78 -33.93 17.39 24.43
C ILE A 78 -34.66 17.51 23.09
N ARG A 79 -35.96 17.77 23.21
CA ARG A 79 -37.01 17.70 22.20
C ARG A 79 -37.29 19.09 21.60
N SER A 80 -37.86 19.03 20.41
CA SER A 80 -38.30 20.07 19.47
C SER A 80 -38.98 21.34 20.01
N LYS A 81 -38.98 22.40 19.19
CA LYS A 81 -40.25 22.88 18.61
C LYS A 81 -40.10 23.70 17.32
N ARG A 82 -41.06 23.37 16.46
CA ARG A 82 -41.57 23.91 15.19
C ARG A 82 -42.00 25.38 15.30
N GLY A 83 -41.86 26.14 14.22
CA GLY A 83 -42.54 27.42 14.01
C GLY A 83 -42.34 27.90 12.58
N TRP A 84 -43.44 28.03 11.83
CA TRP A 84 -43.53 28.25 10.39
C TRP A 84 -44.21 29.60 10.17
N TRP A 85 -43.72 30.46 9.26
CA TRP A 85 -44.49 31.21 8.25
C TRP A 85 -43.63 32.19 7.43
N GLN A 86 -43.54 31.93 6.12
CA GLN A 86 -43.94 32.73 4.93
C GLN A 86 -44.09 34.28 5.05
N VAL A 87 -43.84 35.15 4.04
CA VAL A 87 -43.53 35.05 2.59
C VAL A 87 -43.16 36.45 1.99
N SER A 88 -42.43 36.44 0.85
CA SER A 88 -42.49 37.35 -0.33
C SER A 88 -41.58 38.59 -0.56
N LEU A 89 -40.83 38.48 -1.67
CA LEU A 89 -40.79 39.31 -2.89
C LEU A 89 -40.40 40.80 -2.82
N ALA A 90 -39.26 41.16 -3.45
CA ALA A 90 -39.21 42.04 -4.64
C ALA A 90 -37.79 42.62 -4.88
N VAL A 91 -36.89 41.95 -5.62
CA VAL A 91 -35.82 42.62 -6.40
C VAL A 91 -35.43 41.72 -7.60
N ILE A 92 -36.35 41.51 -8.54
CA ILE A 92 -36.11 40.71 -9.78
C ILE A 92 -35.65 41.60 -10.95
N MET A 93 -35.57 42.92 -10.81
CA MET A 93 -35.29 43.83 -11.94
C MET A 93 -33.96 44.59 -11.90
N LEU A 94 -33.00 44.17 -11.07
CA LEU A 94 -31.62 44.71 -11.11
C LEU A 94 -30.59 43.68 -11.62
N LEU A 95 -31.06 42.48 -11.99
CA LEU A 95 -30.25 41.27 -12.18
C LEU A 95 -29.92 40.95 -13.64
N MET A 96 -30.21 41.82 -14.62
CA MET A 96 -30.00 41.50 -16.05
C MET A 96 -28.86 42.27 -16.74
N VAL A 97 -28.16 43.19 -16.08
CA VAL A 97 -27.03 43.93 -16.70
C VAL A 97 -25.66 43.52 -16.13
N VAL A 98 -25.65 42.70 -15.07
CA VAL A 98 -24.42 42.14 -14.45
C VAL A 98 -24.10 40.72 -14.97
N VAL A 99 -25.03 40.09 -15.68
CA VAL A 99 -24.95 38.68 -16.14
C VAL A 99 -23.93 38.47 -17.27
N GLY A 100 -23.54 39.51 -18.01
CA GLY A 100 -22.54 39.39 -19.08
C GLY A 100 -21.08 39.30 -18.63
N TRP A 101 -20.77 39.54 -17.34
CA TRP A 101 -19.40 39.48 -16.80
C TRP A 101 -19.22 38.38 -15.74
N LEU A 102 -20.30 37.72 -15.32
CA LEU A 102 -20.34 36.66 -14.31
C LEU A 102 -20.45 35.24 -14.88
N ASP A 103 -20.53 35.07 -16.21
CA ASP A 103 -20.60 33.76 -16.88
C ASP A 103 -19.23 33.04 -17.00
N TRP A 104 -18.17 33.51 -16.34
CA TRP A 104 -16.99 32.68 -16.01
C TRP A 104 -17.17 31.91 -14.69
N ASN A 105 -18.17 32.24 -13.87
CA ASN A 105 -18.54 31.42 -12.71
C ASN A 105 -19.49 30.30 -13.16
N GLY A 106 -18.92 29.28 -13.80
CA GLY A 106 -19.59 27.99 -13.86
C GLY A 106 -19.86 27.54 -12.42
N SER A 107 -21.12 27.56 -12.00
CA SER A 107 -21.59 26.86 -10.81
C SER A 107 -21.13 25.41 -10.94
N VAL A 108 -20.09 25.05 -10.19
CA VAL A 108 -19.67 23.66 -10.04
C VAL A 108 -20.81 23.00 -9.29
N GLU A 109 -21.70 22.32 -10.01
CA GLU A 109 -22.51 21.28 -9.39
C GLU A 109 -21.53 20.37 -8.65
N ASP A 110 -21.69 20.26 -7.32
CA ASP A 110 -20.88 19.41 -6.45
C ASP A 110 -21.00 17.96 -6.94
N ALA A 111 -20.15 17.59 -7.89
CA ALA A 111 -20.13 16.24 -8.42
C ALA A 111 -19.67 15.30 -7.29
N PRO A 112 -20.37 14.16 -7.12
CA PRO A 112 -20.23 13.34 -5.92
C PRO A 112 -18.82 12.74 -5.83
N ILE A 113 -18.22 12.80 -4.63
CA ILE A 113 -17.00 12.04 -4.31
C ILE A 113 -17.36 10.56 -4.37
N LYS A 114 -16.55 9.75 -5.06
CA LYS A 114 -16.79 8.32 -5.23
C LYS A 114 -15.78 7.50 -4.46
N ILE A 115 -16.22 6.40 -3.88
CA ILE A 115 -15.31 5.32 -3.48
C ILE A 115 -15.06 4.47 -4.71
N VAL A 116 -13.79 4.34 -5.09
CA VAL A 116 -13.35 3.64 -6.30
C VAL A 116 -12.53 2.39 -6.02
N GLY A 117 -12.12 2.17 -4.77
CA GLY A 117 -11.46 0.95 -4.34
C GLY A 117 -11.58 0.75 -2.84
N VAL A 118 -11.75 -0.49 -2.40
CA VAL A 118 -11.73 -0.87 -0.99
C VAL A 118 -11.02 -2.22 -0.83
N SER A 119 -10.30 -2.37 0.26
CA SER A 119 -9.72 -3.64 0.71
C SER A 119 -9.97 -3.80 2.20
N GLY A 120 -10.36 -4.99 2.62
CA GLY A 120 -10.73 -5.29 4.01
C GLY A 120 -12.05 -4.66 4.43
N ARG A 121 -12.13 -4.25 5.69
CA ARG A 121 -13.34 -3.76 6.34
C ARG A 121 -13.44 -2.24 6.22
N VAL A 122 -14.34 -1.75 5.35
CA VAL A 122 -14.60 -0.32 5.14
C VAL A 122 -16.07 -0.03 5.44
N GLY A 123 -16.33 0.98 6.28
CA GLY A 123 -17.67 1.40 6.67
C GLY A 123 -17.94 2.86 6.30
N ILE A 124 -19.17 3.17 5.91
CA ILE A 124 -19.65 4.56 5.79
C ILE A 124 -20.65 4.83 6.90
N VAL A 125 -20.42 5.92 7.63
CA VAL A 125 -21.33 6.50 8.61
C VAL A 125 -22.04 7.68 7.97
N ARG A 126 -23.36 7.56 7.80
CA ARG A 126 -24.21 8.62 7.25
C ARG A 126 -25.17 9.12 8.33
N ASN A 127 -25.29 10.43 8.51
CA ASN A 127 -26.23 11.05 9.45
C ASN A 127 -26.20 10.46 10.88
N LYS A 128 -25.00 10.11 11.38
CA LYS A 128 -24.79 9.48 12.70
C LYS A 128 -25.48 8.12 12.89
N GLN A 129 -25.88 7.47 11.79
CA GLN A 129 -26.34 6.08 11.83
C GLN A 129 -25.15 5.12 12.00
N PRO A 130 -25.39 3.87 12.43
CA PRO A 130 -24.35 2.85 12.45
C PRO A 130 -23.66 2.72 11.08
N PRO A 131 -22.36 2.39 11.04
CA PRO A 131 -21.65 2.23 9.79
C PRO A 131 -22.28 1.13 8.96
N PHE A 132 -22.57 1.41 7.68
CA PHE A 132 -22.86 0.37 6.72
C PHE A 132 -21.56 -0.06 6.06
N TRP A 133 -21.31 -1.37 6.06
CA TRP A 133 -20.09 -1.96 5.52
C TRP A 133 -20.19 -2.13 4.01
N ILE A 134 -19.11 -1.84 3.30
CA ILE A 134 -19.05 -2.01 1.85
C ILE A 134 -18.07 -3.13 1.53
N SER A 135 -18.46 -4.01 0.61
CA SER A 135 -17.58 -5.03 0.08
C SER A 135 -16.80 -4.54 -1.15
N PRO A 136 -15.58 -5.06 -1.42
CA PRO A 136 -14.83 -4.77 -2.65
C PRO A 136 -15.64 -4.99 -3.93
N GLU A 137 -16.47 -6.05 -3.96
CA GLU A 137 -17.26 -6.38 -5.13
C GLU A 137 -18.36 -5.37 -5.44
N GLU A 138 -18.98 -4.78 -4.41
CA GLU A 138 -20.00 -3.75 -4.59
C GLU A 138 -19.41 -2.49 -5.22
N VAL A 139 -18.21 -2.08 -4.78
CA VAL A 139 -17.52 -0.90 -5.31
C VAL A 139 -17.10 -1.12 -6.77
N ILE A 140 -16.62 -2.32 -7.11
CA ILE A 140 -16.24 -2.68 -8.49
C ILE A 140 -17.45 -2.67 -9.41
N ARG A 141 -18.60 -3.21 -8.96
CA ARG A 141 -19.83 -3.26 -9.75
C ARG A 141 -20.47 -1.89 -9.89
N ASN A 142 -20.50 -1.10 -8.82
CA ASN A 142 -21.09 0.23 -8.77
C ASN A 142 -20.26 1.13 -7.84
N SER A 143 -19.53 2.10 -8.39
CA SER A 143 -18.80 3.08 -7.59
C SER A 143 -19.75 3.77 -6.60
N GLN A 144 -19.45 3.69 -5.30
CA GLN A 144 -20.32 4.23 -4.26
C GLN A 144 -20.13 5.74 -4.16
N SER A 145 -21.20 6.50 -4.40
CA SER A 145 -21.18 7.97 -4.25
C SER A 145 -21.39 8.37 -2.79
N LEU A 146 -20.51 9.23 -2.30
CA LEU A 146 -20.56 9.84 -0.98
C LEU A 146 -21.40 11.12 -1.02
N GLN A 147 -22.16 11.33 0.05
CA GLN A 147 -22.89 12.56 0.29
C GLN A 147 -22.07 13.47 1.20
N PRO A 148 -22.22 14.79 1.06
CA PRO A 148 -21.62 15.72 2.01
C PRO A 148 -22.09 15.41 3.45
N GLY A 149 -21.13 15.30 4.37
CA GLY A 149 -21.33 14.88 5.75
C GLY A 149 -21.13 13.38 6.02
N ASP A 150 -20.94 12.56 4.97
CA ASP A 150 -20.58 11.15 5.15
C ASP A 150 -19.17 11.04 5.77
N SER A 151 -19.03 10.11 6.72
CA SER A 151 -17.74 9.68 7.26
C SER A 151 -17.40 8.28 6.74
N VAL A 152 -16.21 8.13 6.18
CA VAL A 152 -15.65 6.84 5.75
C VAL A 152 -14.64 6.38 6.78
N GLN A 153 -14.72 5.10 7.17
CA GLN A 153 -13.88 4.50 8.21
C GLN A 153 -13.24 3.21 7.72
N THR A 154 -11.92 3.06 7.88
CA THR A 154 -11.18 1.83 7.55
C THR A 154 -10.81 1.05 8.81
N GLY A 155 -10.98 -0.27 8.78
CA GLY A 155 -10.58 -1.17 9.86
C GLY A 155 -9.08 -1.47 9.90
N ARG A 156 -8.69 -2.43 10.74
CA ARG A 156 -7.33 -3.01 10.76
C ARG A 156 -7.02 -3.68 9.41
N GLY A 157 -5.82 -3.48 8.89
CA GLY A 157 -5.39 -4.03 7.59
C GLY A 157 -6.27 -3.64 6.40
N SER A 158 -7.12 -2.62 6.56
CA SER A 158 -8.12 -2.22 5.55
C SER A 158 -7.70 -0.92 4.90
N SER A 159 -8.08 -0.70 3.65
CA SER A 159 -7.83 0.55 2.93
C SER A 159 -9.01 0.94 2.05
N ALA A 160 -9.15 2.23 1.75
CA ALA A 160 -10.16 2.75 0.84
C ALA A 160 -9.56 3.82 -0.06
N THR A 161 -10.03 3.92 -1.30
CA THR A 161 -9.62 4.99 -2.23
C THR A 161 -10.83 5.81 -2.62
N LEU A 162 -10.77 7.09 -2.30
CA LEU A 162 -11.74 8.10 -2.68
C LEU A 162 -11.25 8.80 -3.95
N GLN A 163 -12.16 9.07 -4.87
CA GLN A 163 -11.90 9.86 -6.07
C GLN A 163 -12.90 11.00 -6.14
N LEU A 164 -12.38 12.22 -6.21
CA LEU A 164 -13.16 13.43 -6.42
C LEU A 164 -13.46 13.61 -7.92
N SER A 165 -14.39 14.52 -8.22
CA SER A 165 -14.81 14.84 -9.59
C SER A 165 -13.69 15.38 -10.47
N ASP A 166 -12.76 16.12 -9.88
CA ASP A 166 -11.55 16.68 -10.49
C ASP A 166 -10.44 15.62 -10.69
N GLN A 167 -10.72 14.34 -10.46
CA GLN A 167 -9.77 13.23 -10.49
C GLN A 167 -8.76 13.18 -9.33
N THR A 168 -8.86 14.07 -8.34
CA THR A 168 -8.07 13.97 -7.10
C THR A 168 -8.34 12.62 -6.44
N ARG A 169 -7.27 11.89 -6.09
CA ARG A 169 -7.35 10.58 -5.43
C ARG A 169 -6.83 10.66 -4.02
N ILE A 170 -7.57 10.06 -3.09
CA ILE A 170 -7.21 10.03 -1.66
C ILE A 170 -7.31 8.60 -1.18
N ARG A 171 -6.16 8.03 -0.83
CA ARG A 171 -6.06 6.69 -0.28
C ARG A 171 -6.01 6.76 1.24
N MET A 172 -6.98 6.10 1.87
CA MET A 172 -7.07 5.92 3.31
C MET A 172 -6.30 4.67 3.74
N GLN A 173 -5.37 4.84 4.68
CA GLN A 173 -4.64 3.75 5.30
C GLN A 173 -5.49 3.04 6.37
N PRO A 174 -5.03 1.93 6.97
CA PRO A 174 -5.74 1.28 8.07
C PRO A 174 -6.05 2.24 9.23
N LYS A 175 -7.18 2.01 9.92
CA LYS A 175 -7.63 2.80 11.09
C LYS A 175 -7.74 4.31 10.81
N THR A 176 -8.27 4.64 9.64
CA THR A 176 -8.42 6.03 9.19
C THR A 176 -9.90 6.41 9.11
N GLU A 177 -10.19 7.62 9.55
CA GLU A 177 -11.49 8.26 9.37
C GLU A 177 -11.33 9.49 8.48
N VAL A 178 -12.22 9.63 7.48
CA VAL A 178 -12.30 10.80 6.62
C VAL A 178 -13.75 11.26 6.56
N VAL A 179 -13.98 12.55 6.77
CA VAL A 179 -15.30 13.18 6.64
C VAL A 179 -15.31 14.08 5.42
N VAL A 180 -16.26 13.84 4.52
CA VAL A 180 -16.43 14.62 3.30
C VAL A 180 -17.31 15.83 3.60
N TYR A 181 -16.86 17.02 3.24
CA TYR A 181 -17.69 18.23 3.26
C TYR A 181 -17.98 18.71 1.83
N PRO A 182 -19.07 19.49 1.62
CA PRO A 182 -19.31 20.15 0.32
C PRO A 182 -18.09 20.99 -0.10
N GLN A 183 -17.77 21.07 -1.40
CA GLN A 183 -16.66 21.93 -1.86
C GLN A 183 -16.90 23.39 -1.49
N SER A 184 -18.16 23.83 -1.47
CA SER A 184 -18.58 25.17 -1.03
C SER A 184 -18.27 25.49 0.44
N THR A 185 -18.17 24.48 1.31
CA THR A 185 -17.71 24.59 2.71
C THR A 185 -16.24 24.18 2.89
N GLY A 186 -15.56 23.87 1.79
CA GLY A 186 -14.12 24.07 1.66
C GLY A 186 -13.22 22.97 2.19
N GLY A 187 -13.53 21.67 2.01
CA GLY A 187 -12.46 20.66 2.14
C GLY A 187 -12.83 19.25 2.59
N ILE A 188 -11.81 18.51 2.98
CA ILE A 188 -11.87 17.12 3.44
C ILE A 188 -11.28 17.06 4.85
N SER A 189 -12.03 16.52 5.80
CA SER A 189 -11.52 16.37 7.17
C SER A 189 -10.94 14.99 7.39
N VAL A 190 -9.81 14.95 8.09
CA VAL A 190 -9.10 13.73 8.49
C VAL A 190 -9.01 13.74 10.02
N PRO A 191 -10.07 13.33 10.75
CA PRO A 191 -10.08 13.38 12.20
C PRO A 191 -9.03 12.45 12.83
N SER A 192 -8.78 11.30 12.22
CA SER A 192 -7.83 10.30 12.72
C SER A 192 -7.27 9.40 11.61
N GLY A 193 -6.08 8.87 11.84
CA GLY A 193 -5.38 7.97 10.92
C GLY A 193 -4.60 8.72 9.85
N SER A 194 -4.26 8.03 8.76
CA SER A 194 -3.38 8.56 7.72
C SER A 194 -3.96 8.41 6.32
N ILE A 195 -3.67 9.39 5.48
CA ILE A 195 -4.05 9.38 4.06
C ILE A 195 -2.84 9.71 3.18
N ASN A 196 -2.81 9.12 1.99
CA ASN A 196 -2.04 9.62 0.86
C ASN A 196 -3.02 10.33 -0.10
N ALA A 197 -2.68 11.52 -0.56
CA ALA A 197 -3.49 12.28 -1.49
C ALA A 197 -2.67 12.70 -2.70
N ASN A 198 -3.18 12.37 -3.89
CA ASN A 198 -2.71 12.92 -5.16
C ASN A 198 -3.76 13.91 -5.65
N VAL A 199 -3.49 15.19 -5.41
CA VAL A 199 -4.42 16.28 -5.66
C VAL A 199 -4.21 16.83 -7.07
N THR A 200 -5.25 16.81 -7.89
CA THR A 200 -5.24 17.44 -9.20
C THR A 200 -4.99 18.94 -9.06
N THR A 201 -4.34 19.56 -10.04
CA THR A 201 -4.07 21.00 -10.03
C THR A 201 -5.35 21.82 -9.87
N GLN A 202 -5.39 22.67 -8.86
CA GLN A 202 -6.48 23.56 -8.53
C GLN A 202 -6.18 24.98 -8.98
N SER A 203 -7.24 25.77 -9.18
CA SER A 203 -7.07 27.22 -9.40
C SER A 203 -6.58 27.89 -8.10
N PRO A 204 -5.65 28.86 -8.17
CA PRO A 204 -5.11 29.54 -6.98
C PRO A 204 -6.16 30.17 -6.05
N GLY A 205 -7.33 30.54 -6.58
CA GLY A 205 -8.44 31.10 -5.81
C GLY A 205 -9.29 30.07 -5.08
N ASN A 206 -9.20 28.78 -5.44
CA ASN A 206 -10.01 27.69 -4.90
C ASN A 206 -9.12 26.47 -4.56
N PRO A 207 -8.19 26.58 -3.59
CA PRO A 207 -7.37 25.43 -3.18
C PRO A 207 -8.23 24.33 -2.55
N LEU A 208 -7.81 23.07 -2.72
CA LEU A 208 -8.35 21.98 -1.93
C LEU A 208 -7.77 22.06 -0.52
N THR A 209 -8.63 22.03 0.49
CA THR A 209 -8.22 22.14 1.89
C THR A 209 -8.44 20.83 2.62
N PHE A 210 -7.43 20.37 3.37
CA PHE A 210 -7.55 19.28 4.32
C PHE A 210 -7.61 19.82 5.75
N PHE A 211 -8.56 19.34 6.53
CA PHE A 211 -8.72 19.69 7.94
C PHE A 211 -8.25 18.55 8.83
N LEU A 212 -7.18 18.77 9.56
CA LEU A 212 -6.68 17.87 10.61
C LEU A 212 -7.00 18.47 11.99
N PRO A 213 -6.88 17.71 13.10
CA PRO A 213 -7.15 18.25 14.43
C PRO A 213 -6.35 19.51 14.78
N ASN A 214 -5.06 19.56 14.43
CA ASN A 214 -4.16 20.67 14.80
C ASN A 214 -3.80 21.59 13.62
N ALA A 215 -4.20 21.24 12.40
CA ALA A 215 -3.76 21.93 11.19
C ALA A 215 -4.85 22.03 10.12
N GLU A 216 -4.74 23.06 9.29
CA GLU A 216 -5.40 23.20 8.00
C GLU A 216 -4.32 23.19 6.90
N VAL A 217 -4.52 22.38 5.86
CA VAL A 217 -3.54 22.20 4.78
C VAL A 217 -4.18 22.59 3.46
N GLN A 218 -3.69 23.66 2.84
CA GLN A 218 -4.18 24.16 1.55
C GLN A 218 -3.28 23.66 0.42
N VAL A 219 -3.91 23.08 -0.61
CA VAL A 219 -3.26 22.33 -1.67
C VAL A 219 -3.72 22.82 -3.04
N LEU A 220 -2.78 23.06 -3.94
CA LEU A 220 -3.02 23.55 -5.31
C LEU A 220 -2.73 22.51 -6.39
N GLY A 221 -2.25 21.33 -6.04
CA GLY A 221 -1.80 20.30 -6.99
C GLY A 221 -0.53 19.65 -6.49
N THR A 222 -0.68 18.71 -5.55
CA THR A 222 0.42 18.17 -4.75
C THR A 222 0.15 16.70 -4.46
N GLU A 223 1.21 15.89 -4.49
CA GLU A 223 1.21 14.56 -3.87
C GLU A 223 1.69 14.72 -2.41
N LEU A 224 0.85 14.35 -1.44
CA LEU A 224 1.13 14.55 -0.02
C LEU A 224 0.61 13.40 0.84
N GLU A 225 1.20 13.28 2.02
CA GLU A 225 0.77 12.39 3.08
C GLU A 225 0.38 13.20 4.32
N LEU A 226 -0.70 12.77 4.96
CA LEU A 226 -1.26 13.42 6.13
C LEU A 226 -1.49 12.38 7.23
N LEU A 227 -1.14 12.73 8.47
CA LEU A 227 -1.41 11.91 9.64
C LEU A 227 -2.09 12.74 10.73
N SER A 228 -3.15 12.16 11.30
CA SER A 228 -3.86 12.70 12.45
C SER A 228 -3.82 11.69 13.60
N ILE A 229 -3.14 12.06 14.68
CA ILE A 229 -3.11 11.33 15.94
C ILE A 229 -3.49 12.28 17.10
N PRO A 230 -3.86 11.77 18.29
CA PRO A 230 -4.22 12.62 19.42
C PRO A 230 -3.12 13.65 19.74
N GLY A 231 -3.46 14.94 19.70
CA GLY A 231 -2.56 16.05 20.02
C GLY A 231 -1.50 16.40 18.96
N GLN A 232 -1.51 15.71 17.81
CA GLN A 232 -0.53 15.96 16.74
C GLN A 232 -1.11 15.73 15.33
N SER A 233 -0.78 16.63 14.42
CA SER A 233 -1.06 16.50 12.99
C SER A 233 0.24 16.55 12.23
N GLU A 234 0.43 15.72 11.22
CA GLU A 234 1.66 15.71 10.44
C GLU A 234 1.37 15.85 8.97
N VAL A 235 2.26 16.57 8.28
CA VAL A 235 2.17 16.86 6.86
C VAL A 235 3.50 16.53 6.20
N ALA A 236 3.49 15.67 5.20
CA ALA A 236 4.65 15.37 4.37
C ALA A 236 4.31 15.63 2.91
N VAL A 237 5.18 16.35 2.19
CA VAL A 237 4.98 16.63 0.77
C VAL A 237 5.90 15.77 -0.09
N LEU A 238 5.28 14.93 -0.92
CA LEU A 238 5.94 14.03 -1.84
C LEU A 238 6.26 14.76 -3.15
N GLU A 239 5.34 15.57 -3.66
CA GLU A 239 5.56 16.39 -4.85
C GLU A 239 4.74 17.68 -4.76
N GLY A 240 5.39 18.82 -4.97
CA GLY A 240 4.73 20.13 -5.02
C GLY A 240 4.96 20.96 -3.76
N LYS A 241 3.96 21.74 -3.37
CA LYS A 241 4.04 22.65 -2.24
C LYS A 241 2.67 22.87 -1.62
N VAL A 242 2.63 22.95 -0.30
CA VAL A 242 1.39 23.19 0.46
C VAL A 242 1.61 24.28 1.49
N GLN A 243 0.52 24.95 1.86
CA GLN A 243 0.50 25.87 2.98
C GLN A 243 -0.17 25.19 4.16
N VAL A 244 0.55 25.07 5.27
CA VAL A 244 0.05 24.51 6.53
C VAL A 244 -0.23 25.66 7.49
N THR A 245 -1.43 25.69 8.04
CA THR A 245 -1.86 26.66 9.06
C THR A 245 -2.18 25.91 10.35
N ARG A 246 -1.51 26.27 11.45
CA ARG A 246 -1.82 25.70 12.77
C ARG A 246 -3.13 26.31 13.29
N LYS A 247 -4.04 25.47 13.77
CA LYS A 247 -5.39 25.89 14.20
C LYS A 247 -5.41 26.71 15.50
N SER A 248 -4.47 26.45 16.42
CA SER A 248 -4.47 27.09 17.74
C SER A 248 -4.15 28.58 17.71
N ASP A 249 -3.32 29.04 16.76
CA ASP A 249 -2.84 30.42 16.71
C ASP A 249 -2.79 31.03 15.29
N GLY A 250 -3.17 30.27 14.26
CA GLY A 250 -3.15 30.71 12.88
C GLY A 250 -1.76 30.82 12.25
N SER A 251 -0.70 30.33 12.91
CA SER A 251 0.66 30.35 12.37
C SER A 251 0.75 29.55 11.06
N LYS A 252 1.42 30.12 10.06
CA LYS A 252 1.52 29.54 8.72
C LYS A 252 2.95 29.13 8.37
N ARG A 253 3.08 28.00 7.67
CA ARG A 253 4.35 27.54 7.10
C ARG A 253 4.13 26.85 5.76
N PHE A 254 5.01 27.11 4.81
CA PHE A 254 5.05 26.33 3.59
C PHE A 254 5.87 25.06 3.79
N VAL A 255 5.38 23.96 3.22
CA VAL A 255 6.06 22.67 3.17
C VAL A 255 6.17 22.29 1.70
N SER A 256 7.37 21.94 1.26
CA SER A 256 7.68 21.60 -0.12
C SER A 256 8.11 20.15 -0.27
N THR A 257 8.21 19.67 -1.51
CA THR A 257 8.77 18.37 -1.86
C THR A 257 9.96 17.97 -0.97
N GLY A 258 9.89 16.81 -0.33
CA GLY A 258 10.97 16.30 0.53
C GLY A 258 10.96 16.85 1.96
N GLN A 259 9.90 17.57 2.35
CA GLN A 259 9.78 18.21 3.66
C GLN A 259 8.59 17.72 4.48
N PHE A 260 8.85 17.54 5.78
CA PHE A 260 7.94 17.05 6.80
C PHE A 260 7.67 18.15 7.80
N LEU A 261 6.43 18.26 8.27
CA LEU A 261 6.05 19.21 9.30
C LEU A 261 5.13 18.53 10.32
N PRO A 262 5.63 18.22 11.53
CA PRO A 262 4.78 17.87 12.66
C PRO A 262 4.20 19.17 13.25
N VAL A 263 2.90 19.14 13.54
CA VAL A 263 2.12 20.26 14.06
C VAL A 263 1.49 19.84 15.38
N PHE A 264 1.89 20.54 16.44
CA PHE A 264 1.32 20.43 17.78
C PHE A 264 0.60 21.73 18.12
N GLU A 265 -0.35 21.69 19.06
CA GLU A 265 -1.11 22.87 19.48
C GLU A 265 -0.21 24.04 19.93
N SER A 266 0.89 23.78 20.65
CA SER A 266 1.70 24.82 21.29
C SER A 266 3.17 24.85 20.88
N ARG A 267 3.68 23.87 20.13
CA ARG A 267 5.10 23.85 19.70
C ARG A 267 5.32 24.67 18.42
N PRO A 268 6.47 25.36 18.26
CA PRO A 268 6.79 26.06 17.01
C PRO A 268 6.75 25.14 15.80
N LEU A 269 6.31 25.67 14.65
CA LEU A 269 6.33 24.95 13.38
C LEU A 269 7.78 24.78 12.90
N SER A 270 8.28 23.55 12.97
CA SER A 270 9.63 23.19 12.52
C SER A 270 9.55 22.24 11.33
N VAL A 271 9.95 22.73 10.17
CA VAL A 271 10.06 21.90 8.96
C VAL A 271 11.31 21.04 9.08
N VAL A 272 11.18 19.77 8.73
CA VAL A 272 12.27 18.79 8.71
C VAL A 272 12.48 18.37 7.26
N ASP A 273 13.69 18.54 6.76
CA ASP A 273 14.09 17.99 5.46
C ASP A 273 14.43 16.51 5.64
N TRP A 274 13.99 15.66 4.71
CA TRP A 274 14.42 14.27 4.67
C TRP A 274 15.16 13.97 3.36
N PRO A 275 16.22 13.12 3.39
CA PRO A 275 16.87 12.68 2.17
C PRO A 275 15.90 11.81 1.38
N ARG A 276 15.43 12.33 0.24
CA ARG A 276 14.54 11.65 -0.69
C ARG A 276 15.36 10.78 -1.65
N PRO A 277 15.23 9.44 -1.62
CA PRO A 277 15.79 8.59 -2.67
C PRO A 277 15.07 8.82 -4.01
N ALA A 278 15.62 8.30 -5.10
CA ALA A 278 15.02 8.44 -6.43
C ALA A 278 13.64 7.74 -6.51
N ASP A 279 12.75 8.28 -7.35
CA ASP A 279 11.44 7.66 -7.62
C ASP A 279 11.59 6.37 -8.44
N GLU A 280 12.66 6.29 -9.22
CA GLU A 280 13.03 5.13 -10.02
C GLU A 280 14.34 4.54 -9.47
N TRP A 281 14.40 3.22 -9.46
CA TRP A 281 15.57 2.49 -8.98
C TRP A 281 15.75 1.24 -9.82
N SER A 282 17.00 0.85 -10.07
CA SER A 282 17.25 -0.41 -10.75
C SER A 282 18.57 -1.01 -10.31
N VAL A 283 18.58 -2.33 -10.27
CA VAL A 283 19.77 -3.14 -10.10
C VAL A 283 19.71 -4.27 -11.12
N ASP A 284 20.84 -4.46 -11.80
CA ASP A 284 21.14 -5.62 -12.61
C ASP A 284 22.41 -6.29 -12.06
N PHE A 285 22.70 -7.48 -12.58
CA PHE A 285 23.85 -8.27 -12.15
C PHE A 285 24.85 -8.51 -13.30
N GLU A 286 24.77 -7.68 -14.35
CA GLU A 286 25.57 -7.80 -15.58
C GLU A 286 27.09 -7.74 -15.30
N ASN A 287 27.47 -6.86 -14.37
CA ASN A 287 28.86 -6.66 -13.94
C ASN A 287 29.23 -7.49 -12.70
N GLY A 288 28.35 -8.40 -12.27
CA GLY A 288 28.48 -9.21 -11.07
C GLY A 288 27.73 -8.70 -9.87
N LEU A 289 27.93 -9.38 -8.73
CA LEU A 289 27.17 -9.13 -7.52
C LEU A 289 27.60 -7.79 -6.89
N PRO A 290 26.71 -6.77 -6.78
CA PRO A 290 27.08 -5.50 -6.20
C PRO A 290 27.48 -5.66 -4.73
N VAL A 291 28.31 -4.75 -4.24
CA VAL A 291 28.83 -4.80 -2.86
C VAL A 291 27.68 -4.86 -1.84
N GLY A 292 27.79 -5.81 -0.91
CA GLY A 292 26.84 -5.98 0.20
C GLY A 292 25.58 -6.76 -0.14
N TRP A 293 25.41 -7.23 -1.38
CA TRP A 293 24.35 -8.18 -1.70
C TRP A 293 24.67 -9.58 -1.17
N GLU A 294 23.64 -10.26 -0.67
CA GLU A 294 23.68 -11.68 -0.32
C GLU A 294 23.05 -12.49 -1.46
N GLY A 295 23.83 -13.41 -2.01
CA GLY A 295 23.44 -14.27 -3.12
C GLY A 295 24.68 -14.85 -3.82
N GLN A 296 24.48 -15.75 -4.75
CA GLN A 296 25.55 -16.33 -5.56
C GLN A 296 25.45 -15.81 -7.00
N GLN A 297 26.52 -15.21 -7.52
CA GLN A 297 26.55 -14.78 -8.92
C GLN A 297 26.47 -15.99 -9.87
N VAL A 298 25.67 -15.85 -10.94
CA VAL A 298 25.53 -16.84 -12.02
C VAL A 298 25.75 -16.16 -13.38
N ARG A 299 26.44 -16.86 -14.29
CA ARG A 299 26.74 -16.40 -15.66
C ARG A 299 26.25 -17.33 -16.77
N HIS A 300 25.52 -18.39 -16.42
CA HIS A 300 25.00 -19.39 -17.35
C HIS A 300 23.48 -19.56 -17.17
N ALA A 301 22.81 -20.14 -18.17
CA ALA A 301 21.35 -20.33 -18.17
C ALA A 301 20.56 -19.02 -17.94
N LEU A 302 21.10 -17.91 -18.45
CA LEU A 302 20.58 -16.55 -18.37
C LEU A 302 19.52 -16.26 -19.45
N PRO A 303 18.69 -15.22 -19.30
CA PRO A 303 17.82 -14.78 -20.39
C PRO A 303 18.64 -14.18 -21.54
N ASN A 304 18.04 -14.07 -22.73
CA ASN A 304 18.68 -13.43 -23.87
C ASN A 304 19.17 -12.02 -23.49
N ASN A 305 20.38 -11.67 -23.94
CA ASN A 305 21.03 -10.38 -23.71
C ASN A 305 21.42 -10.07 -22.25
N SER A 306 21.47 -11.07 -21.36
CA SER A 306 22.01 -10.94 -20.00
C SER A 306 23.38 -11.61 -19.87
N GLN A 307 24.27 -10.95 -19.13
CA GLN A 307 25.63 -11.40 -18.80
C GLN A 307 25.77 -11.83 -17.34
N GLY A 308 24.75 -11.61 -16.50
CA GLY A 308 24.77 -12.03 -15.12
C GLY A 308 23.42 -12.00 -14.41
N ALA A 309 23.26 -12.94 -13.48
CA ALA A 309 22.15 -13.02 -12.55
C ALA A 309 22.67 -13.34 -11.13
N VAL A 310 21.79 -13.23 -10.14
CA VAL A 310 22.02 -13.69 -8.77
C VAL A 310 21.12 -14.88 -8.47
N ARG A 311 21.68 -15.91 -7.84
CA ARG A 311 20.99 -17.09 -7.32
C ARG A 311 20.87 -16.98 -5.80
N SER A 312 19.79 -17.52 -5.26
CA SER A 312 19.60 -17.63 -3.82
C SER A 312 20.68 -18.48 -3.15
N ILE A 313 20.98 -18.14 -1.90
CA ILE A 313 21.84 -18.93 -1.03
C ILE A 313 21.01 -19.55 0.09
N SER A 314 21.41 -20.74 0.53
CA SER A 314 20.82 -21.39 1.71
C SER A 314 21.28 -20.69 2.98
N VAL A 315 20.35 -20.12 3.73
CA VAL A 315 20.59 -19.49 5.04
C VAL A 315 19.84 -20.29 6.10
N ARG A 316 20.55 -20.68 7.16
CA ARG A 316 19.92 -21.32 8.32
C ARG A 316 19.32 -20.24 9.21
N GLN A 317 18.01 -20.23 9.32
CA GLN A 317 17.26 -19.31 10.18
C GLN A 317 16.45 -20.15 11.17
N ASP A 318 16.78 -20.03 12.45
CA ASP A 318 16.32 -20.90 13.53
C ASP A 318 16.63 -22.39 13.26
N MET A 319 15.58 -23.20 13.08
CA MET A 319 15.61 -24.63 12.82
C MET A 319 15.38 -25.01 11.34
N GLN A 320 15.21 -24.02 10.44
CA GLN A 320 14.91 -24.26 9.03
C GLN A 320 15.97 -23.65 8.11
N THR A 321 16.11 -24.25 6.92
CA THR A 321 16.97 -23.73 5.85
C THR A 321 16.10 -23.02 4.82
N VAL A 322 16.31 -21.71 4.67
CA VAL A 322 15.59 -20.90 3.68
C VAL A 322 16.52 -20.47 2.56
N GLN A 323 15.99 -20.39 1.35
CA GLN A 323 16.66 -19.82 0.18
C GLN A 323 16.47 -18.31 0.19
N LYS A 324 17.56 -17.55 0.11
CA LYS A 324 17.54 -16.09 0.27
C LYS A 324 18.38 -15.34 -0.77
N ILE A 325 17.86 -14.21 -1.25
CA ILE A 325 18.60 -13.15 -1.94
C ILE A 325 18.29 -11.84 -1.23
N GLN A 326 19.31 -11.06 -0.86
CA GLN A 326 19.11 -9.83 -0.08
C GLN A 326 19.97 -8.69 -0.58
N SER A 327 19.39 -7.49 -0.71
CA SER A 327 20.17 -6.29 -0.95
C SER A 327 20.93 -5.85 0.32
N PRO A 328 21.99 -5.05 0.21
CA PRO A 328 22.47 -4.32 1.39
C PRO A 328 21.37 -3.40 1.92
N GLN A 329 21.47 -3.06 3.20
CA GLN A 329 20.68 -1.97 3.76
C GLN A 329 21.30 -0.64 3.32
N VAL A 330 20.49 0.22 2.69
CA VAL A 330 20.91 1.52 2.16
C VAL A 330 20.26 2.62 3.00
N PRO A 331 20.99 3.30 3.91
CA PRO A 331 20.40 4.28 4.84
C PRO A 331 19.69 5.46 4.16
N SER A 332 20.10 5.83 2.95
CA SER A 332 19.43 6.86 2.14
C SER A 332 18.09 6.40 1.55
N GLY A 333 17.80 5.10 1.55
CA GLY A 333 16.70 4.47 0.85
C GLY A 333 17.09 3.95 -0.54
N LEU A 334 16.40 2.91 -0.99
CA LEU A 334 16.51 2.33 -2.33
C LEU A 334 15.75 3.19 -3.35
N PHE A 335 14.48 3.47 -3.05
CA PHE A 335 13.59 4.28 -3.86
C PHE A 335 12.52 4.93 -3.00
N PHE A 336 11.84 5.92 -3.57
CA PHE A 336 10.69 6.55 -2.94
C PHE A 336 9.41 5.78 -3.29
N TRP A 337 8.62 5.43 -2.28
CA TRP A 337 7.37 4.67 -2.49
C TRP A 337 6.22 5.61 -2.81
N HIS A 338 5.56 5.36 -3.95
CA HIS A 338 4.32 6.03 -4.33
C HIS A 338 3.20 5.02 -4.58
N ASP A 339 1.95 5.48 -4.54
CA ASP A 339 0.77 4.63 -4.74
C ASP A 339 0.69 3.99 -6.15
N ASP A 340 1.33 4.60 -7.14
CA ASP A 340 1.43 4.15 -8.54
C ASP A 340 2.82 3.58 -8.88
N SER A 341 3.67 3.32 -7.88
CA SER A 341 4.96 2.67 -8.09
C SER A 341 4.78 1.20 -8.43
N LEU A 342 5.56 0.73 -9.40
CA LEU A 342 5.59 -0.66 -9.84
C LEU A 342 6.98 -1.24 -9.55
N LEU A 343 7.02 -2.33 -8.79
CA LEU A 343 8.22 -3.17 -8.67
C LEU A 343 8.21 -4.19 -9.81
N HIS A 344 9.24 -4.15 -10.61
CA HIS A 344 9.48 -5.09 -11.68
C HIS A 344 10.57 -6.07 -11.28
N LEU A 345 10.37 -7.34 -11.64
CA LEU A 345 11.27 -8.42 -11.31
C LEU A 345 11.40 -9.36 -12.51
N ARG A 346 12.64 -9.55 -13.00
CA ARG A 346 12.98 -10.59 -13.95
C ARG A 346 13.65 -11.76 -13.24
N PHE A 347 12.99 -12.91 -13.22
CA PHE A 347 13.41 -14.04 -12.40
C PHE A 347 13.11 -15.40 -13.03
N LYS A 348 13.72 -16.44 -12.46
CA LYS A 348 13.56 -17.85 -12.84
C LYS A 348 13.49 -18.70 -11.57
N ILE A 349 12.59 -19.68 -11.56
CA ILE A 349 12.42 -20.61 -10.44
C ILE A 349 12.21 -22.03 -10.96
N GLN A 350 12.74 -23.03 -10.25
CA GLN A 350 12.48 -24.44 -10.51
C GLN A 350 11.48 -24.96 -9.46
N PRO A 351 10.36 -25.58 -9.89
CA PRO A 351 9.47 -26.31 -8.99
C PRO A 351 10.12 -27.57 -8.39
N PRO A 352 9.78 -27.96 -7.14
CA PRO A 352 9.00 -27.17 -6.18
C PRO A 352 9.82 -25.97 -5.68
N GLY A 353 9.27 -24.77 -5.84
CA GLY A 353 9.97 -23.55 -5.46
C GLY A 353 9.04 -22.35 -5.36
N TRP A 354 9.20 -21.57 -4.31
CA TRP A 354 8.46 -20.33 -4.07
C TRP A 354 9.35 -19.32 -3.36
N PHE A 355 8.97 -18.04 -3.42
CA PHE A 355 9.54 -17.01 -2.55
C PHE A 355 8.52 -15.90 -2.30
N HIS A 356 8.70 -15.22 -1.17
CA HIS A 356 8.07 -13.97 -0.83
C HIS A 356 9.04 -12.80 -1.07
N ILE A 357 8.48 -11.62 -1.32
CA ILE A 357 9.25 -10.39 -1.47
C ILE A 357 8.99 -9.52 -0.24
N TYR A 358 10.05 -9.21 0.49
CA TYR A 358 10.00 -8.34 1.66
C TYR A 358 10.68 -7.01 1.35
N LEU A 359 10.04 -5.92 1.78
CA LEU A 359 10.60 -4.58 1.78
C LEU A 359 10.68 -4.11 3.23
N HIS A 360 11.91 -3.94 3.72
CA HIS A 360 12.15 -3.33 5.03
C HIS A 360 12.25 -1.83 4.83
N ALA A 361 11.33 -1.10 5.43
CA ALA A 361 11.15 0.32 5.22
C ALA A 361 11.21 1.09 6.55
N ARG A 362 11.65 2.33 6.42
CA ARG A 362 11.61 3.33 7.49
C ARG A 362 10.49 4.34 7.27
N THR A 363 10.23 5.13 8.30
CA THR A 363 9.28 6.25 8.27
C THR A 363 10.02 7.58 8.31
N TYR A 364 9.32 8.70 8.14
CA TYR A 364 9.95 10.02 8.29
C TYR A 364 10.38 10.29 9.74
N GLN A 365 9.70 9.70 10.72
CA GLN A 365 9.95 9.91 12.15
C GLN A 365 11.06 8.99 12.68
N ASN A 366 11.24 7.80 12.09
CA ASN A 366 12.22 6.82 12.55
C ASN A 366 13.17 6.41 11.42
N PRO A 367 14.48 6.70 11.52
CA PRO A 367 15.45 6.33 10.49
C PRO A 367 15.75 4.82 10.42
N GLN A 368 15.37 4.04 11.44
CA GLN A 368 15.55 2.58 11.44
C GLN A 368 14.42 1.88 10.66
N PRO A 369 14.67 0.69 10.09
CA PRO A 369 13.64 -0.10 9.43
C PRO A 369 12.63 -0.63 10.47
N VAL A 370 11.52 0.09 10.64
CA VAL A 370 10.46 -0.26 11.60
C VAL A 370 9.24 -0.90 10.93
N LEU A 371 9.18 -0.88 9.60
CA LEU A 371 8.09 -1.45 8.81
C LEU A 371 8.63 -2.56 7.92
N THR A 372 7.95 -3.70 7.89
CA THR A 372 8.21 -4.77 6.92
C THR A 372 6.96 -5.00 6.10
N TYR A 373 7.07 -4.76 4.79
CA TYR A 373 6.02 -5.04 3.82
C TYR A 373 6.33 -6.36 3.13
N CYS A 374 5.31 -7.19 2.91
CA CYS A 374 5.45 -8.47 2.24
C CYS A 374 4.48 -8.56 1.07
N TYR A 375 5.00 -9.06 -0.06
CA TYR A 375 4.21 -9.46 -1.20
C TYR A 375 4.23 -10.97 -1.36
N VAL A 376 3.03 -11.52 -1.51
CA VAL A 376 2.77 -12.95 -1.57
C VAL A 376 1.69 -13.18 -2.64
N ASP A 377 2.03 -13.88 -3.72
CA ASP A 377 1.09 -14.16 -4.80
C ASP A 377 1.34 -15.51 -5.47
N LEU A 378 0.30 -16.35 -5.52
CA LEU A 378 0.28 -17.67 -6.17
C LEU A 378 0.60 -17.61 -7.66
N ARG A 379 0.29 -16.50 -8.34
CA ARG A 379 0.59 -16.26 -9.75
C ARG A 379 2.09 -16.17 -10.01
N LEU A 380 2.88 -15.79 -9.01
CA LEU A 380 4.33 -15.92 -9.10
C LEU A 380 4.79 -17.38 -9.16
N TRP A 381 3.93 -18.38 -9.09
CA TRP A 381 4.36 -19.80 -9.04
C TRP A 381 3.63 -20.70 -10.04
N GLN A 382 2.57 -20.23 -10.70
CA GLN A 382 1.81 -20.95 -11.73
C GLN A 382 2.49 -20.96 -13.13
N THR A 383 3.82 -20.87 -13.20
CA THR A 383 4.53 -20.75 -14.48
C THR A 383 5.21 -22.03 -14.93
N GLN A 384 5.53 -22.08 -16.23
CA GLN A 384 6.32 -23.19 -16.78
C GLN A 384 7.65 -23.32 -16.02
N PRO A 385 7.96 -24.52 -15.49
CA PRO A 385 9.19 -24.80 -14.76
C PRO A 385 10.45 -24.30 -15.47
N GLY A 386 11.29 -23.50 -14.78
CA GLY A 386 12.64 -23.19 -15.27
C GLY A 386 12.74 -22.15 -16.40
N GLU A 387 11.66 -21.47 -16.77
CA GLU A 387 11.71 -20.33 -17.72
C GLU A 387 11.96 -19.00 -17.01
N TRP A 388 12.58 -18.06 -17.73
CA TRP A 388 12.73 -16.68 -17.28
C TRP A 388 11.45 -15.90 -17.54
N ARG A 389 11.08 -15.04 -16.59
CA ARG A 389 9.87 -14.21 -16.68
C ARG A 389 10.07 -12.86 -16.06
N THR A 390 9.27 -11.91 -16.54
CA THR A 390 9.20 -10.56 -15.98
C THR A 390 7.80 -10.34 -15.44
N VAL A 391 7.72 -9.90 -14.18
CA VAL A 391 6.47 -9.48 -13.54
C VAL A 391 6.55 -8.01 -13.15
N SER A 392 5.39 -7.36 -13.12
CA SER A 392 5.24 -5.98 -12.64
C SER A 392 4.21 -5.99 -11.53
N ILE A 393 4.65 -5.65 -10.32
CA ILE A 393 3.88 -5.75 -9.09
C ILE A 393 3.62 -4.33 -8.61
N PRO A 394 2.37 -3.86 -8.55
CA PRO A 394 2.06 -2.60 -7.90
C PRO A 394 2.50 -2.63 -6.44
N LEU A 395 3.24 -1.62 -5.99
CA LEU A 395 3.66 -1.54 -4.59
C LEU A 395 2.45 -1.48 -3.66
N SER A 396 1.30 -0.99 -4.13
CA SER A 396 0.03 -1.03 -3.40
C SER A 396 -0.48 -2.44 -3.05
N GLU A 397 0.02 -3.50 -3.70
CA GLU A 397 -0.28 -4.90 -3.36
C GLU A 397 0.59 -5.47 -2.23
N PHE A 398 1.60 -4.73 -1.76
CA PHE A 398 2.40 -5.14 -0.60
C PHE A 398 1.65 -4.89 0.70
N HIS A 399 1.67 -5.86 1.59
CA HIS A 399 0.96 -5.82 2.86
C HIS A 399 1.93 -5.65 4.03
N LEU A 400 1.65 -4.69 4.92
CA LEU A 400 2.42 -4.49 6.14
C LEU A 400 2.30 -5.73 7.06
N GLN A 401 3.43 -6.31 7.45
CA GLN A 401 3.55 -7.50 8.30
C GLN A 401 3.93 -7.17 9.75
N THR A 402 4.68 -6.08 9.99
CA THR A 402 5.21 -5.78 11.33
C THR A 402 4.10 -5.34 12.28
N TYR A 403 3.97 -6.07 13.40
CA TYR A 403 3.07 -5.80 14.51
C TYR A 403 3.73 -4.86 15.53
N THR A 404 4.32 -3.75 15.10
CA THR A 404 4.76 -2.73 16.07
C THR A 404 3.53 -1.94 16.51
N GLN A 405 3.34 -1.92 17.82
CA GLN A 405 2.33 -1.19 18.58
C GLN A 405 1.88 0.11 17.90
N ASP A 406 0.76 0.05 17.16
CA ASP A 406 -0.22 1.09 16.86
C ASP A 406 0.21 2.56 16.70
N ASN A 407 1.45 2.84 16.27
CA ASN A 407 1.87 4.21 15.99
C ASN A 407 1.84 4.44 14.49
N PRO A 408 0.74 4.96 13.93
CA PRO A 408 0.69 5.31 12.53
C PRO A 408 1.80 6.34 12.26
N ALA A 409 2.49 6.18 11.16
CA ALA A 409 3.64 6.97 10.80
C ALA A 409 3.56 7.31 9.31
N LEU A 410 4.16 8.43 8.95
CA LEU A 410 4.24 8.89 7.57
C LEU A 410 5.54 8.43 6.92
N GLY A 411 5.49 8.23 5.62
CA GLY A 411 6.61 7.81 4.82
C GLY A 411 6.80 6.30 4.81
N CYS A 412 6.98 5.78 3.61
CA CYS A 412 7.49 4.45 3.37
C CYS A 412 8.72 4.57 2.48
N ILE A 413 9.91 4.43 3.08
CA ILE A 413 11.17 4.44 2.34
C ILE A 413 11.83 3.08 2.50
N PRO A 414 11.75 2.18 1.49
CA PRO A 414 12.47 0.92 1.50
C PRO A 414 13.98 1.14 1.62
N LEU A 415 14.58 0.51 2.62
CA LEU A 415 16.02 0.51 2.86
C LEU A 415 16.68 -0.77 2.35
N GLN A 416 15.90 -1.85 2.26
CA GLN A 416 16.37 -3.17 1.88
C GLN A 416 15.24 -3.96 1.22
N ILE A 417 15.59 -4.78 0.24
CA ILE A 417 14.71 -5.77 -0.37
C ILE A 417 15.26 -7.17 -0.13
N THR A 418 14.38 -8.09 0.28
CA THR A 418 14.72 -9.48 0.57
C THR A 418 13.76 -10.39 -0.19
N PHE A 419 14.32 -11.39 -0.86
CA PHE A 419 13.57 -12.49 -1.45
C PHE A 419 13.88 -13.71 -0.59
N SER A 420 12.84 -14.34 -0.04
CA SER A 420 13.02 -15.51 0.83
C SER A 420 11.96 -16.56 0.54
N GLY A 421 12.37 -17.82 0.46
CA GLY A 421 11.46 -18.94 0.30
C GLY A 421 12.17 -20.27 0.30
N GLU A 422 11.57 -21.27 -0.33
CA GLU A 422 12.12 -22.63 -0.39
C GLU A 422 12.28 -23.06 -1.84
N SER A 423 13.33 -23.84 -2.09
CA SER A 423 13.59 -24.52 -3.35
C SER A 423 14.60 -25.63 -3.11
N GLU A 424 14.31 -26.84 -3.56
CA GLU A 424 15.10 -28.04 -3.23
C GLU A 424 16.28 -28.30 -4.18
N THR A 425 16.19 -27.91 -5.46
CA THR A 425 17.14 -28.35 -6.49
C THR A 425 18.25 -27.33 -6.78
N ASP A 426 17.90 -26.04 -6.89
CA ASP A 426 18.82 -25.02 -7.45
C ASP A 426 18.56 -23.59 -6.96
N GLY A 427 17.64 -23.41 -6.01
CA GLY A 427 17.22 -22.08 -5.57
C GLY A 427 16.37 -21.34 -6.61
N PHE A 428 16.16 -20.05 -6.39
CA PHE A 428 15.61 -19.14 -7.38
C PHE A 428 16.68 -18.16 -7.86
N MET A 429 16.52 -17.66 -9.09
CA MET A 429 17.45 -16.73 -9.72
C MET A 429 16.73 -15.43 -10.09
N ILE A 430 17.41 -14.31 -9.88
CA ILE A 430 16.96 -12.98 -10.25
C ILE A 430 18.02 -12.37 -11.16
N ASP A 431 17.57 -11.87 -12.29
CA ASP A 431 18.43 -11.22 -13.28
C ASP A 431 18.39 -9.70 -13.15
N ARG A 432 17.20 -9.14 -12.89
CA ARG A 432 17.03 -7.69 -12.76
C ARG A 432 15.86 -7.35 -11.86
N ILE A 433 16.04 -6.29 -11.09
CA ILE A 433 15.00 -5.69 -10.25
C ILE A 433 14.97 -4.20 -10.57
N TRP A 434 13.79 -3.63 -10.81
CA TRP A 434 13.67 -2.19 -11.01
C TRP A 434 12.31 -1.67 -10.58
N VAL A 435 12.25 -0.38 -10.26
CA VAL A 435 11.04 0.33 -9.84
C VAL A 435 10.78 1.45 -10.82
N THR A 436 9.54 1.57 -11.28
CA THR A 436 9.08 2.67 -12.13
C THR A 436 7.78 3.28 -11.60
N ARG A 437 7.42 4.46 -12.10
CA ARG A 437 6.11 5.10 -11.89
C ARG A 437 5.20 4.76 -13.06
N ALA A 438 4.00 4.21 -12.82
CA ALA A 438 3.09 3.76 -13.88
C ALA A 438 2.72 4.84 -14.92
N ASN A 439 2.82 6.13 -14.57
CA ASN A 439 2.48 7.27 -15.44
C ASN A 439 3.69 7.96 -16.10
N ARG A 440 4.93 7.46 -15.90
CA ARG A 440 6.12 7.93 -16.63
C ARG A 440 6.58 6.78 -17.51
N SER A 441 6.26 6.88 -18.81
CA SER A 441 6.72 6.05 -19.93
C SER A 441 7.47 4.77 -19.55
N SER A 442 6.78 3.63 -19.49
CA SER A 442 7.45 2.33 -19.42
C SER A 442 8.45 2.20 -20.57
N PRO A 443 9.70 1.73 -20.35
CA PRO A 443 10.46 1.15 -21.44
C PRO A 443 9.66 -0.06 -21.94
N GLN A 444 9.21 -0.01 -23.20
CA GLN A 444 8.52 -1.13 -23.83
C GLN A 444 9.42 -2.36 -23.79
N ILE A 445 8.97 -3.42 -23.12
CA ILE A 445 9.57 -4.75 -23.24
C ILE A 445 8.82 -5.48 -24.36
N HIS A 446 9.54 -5.77 -25.44
CA HIS A 446 9.11 -6.71 -26.48
C HIS A 446 8.95 -8.11 -25.88
N ASN A 447 7.83 -8.76 -26.16
CA ASN A 447 7.74 -10.20 -26.04
C ASN A 447 8.65 -10.79 -27.13
N ASP A 448 9.81 -11.34 -26.74
CA ASP A 448 10.62 -12.16 -27.64
C ASP A 448 9.87 -13.47 -27.93
N VAL A 449 9.02 -13.44 -28.95
CA VAL A 449 8.53 -14.66 -29.60
C VAL A 449 9.64 -15.13 -30.54
N PRO A 450 10.10 -16.40 -30.46
CA PRO A 450 11.10 -16.92 -31.37
C PRO A 450 10.57 -16.85 -32.81
N SER A 451 11.28 -16.11 -33.66
CA SER A 451 11.02 -16.07 -35.09
C SER A 451 11.45 -17.41 -35.70
N THR A 452 10.47 -18.28 -35.95
CA THR A 452 10.62 -19.40 -36.86
C THR A 452 10.74 -18.85 -38.28
N ASN A 453 11.96 -18.58 -38.75
CA ASN A 453 12.29 -18.60 -40.17
C ASN A 453 13.81 -18.58 -40.39
N GLY A 454 14.35 -19.76 -40.68
CA GLY A 454 15.75 -19.96 -41.02
C GLY A 454 16.03 -21.34 -41.61
N MET A 455 15.15 -21.85 -42.46
CA MET A 455 15.49 -22.91 -43.42
C MET A 455 15.24 -22.37 -44.82
N ARG A 456 16.32 -21.96 -45.48
CA ARG A 456 16.52 -22.13 -46.93
C ARG A 456 17.97 -22.51 -47.16
#